data_AF-A0A1Q7WFE2-F1
#
_entry.id   AF-A0A1Q7WFE2-F1
#
_cell.length_a   1.000
_cell.length_b   1.000
_cell.length_c   1.000
_cell.angle_alpha   90.00
_cell.angle_beta   90.00
_cell.angle_gamma   90.00
#
_symmetry.space_group_name_H-M   'P 1'
#
loop_
_entity.id
_entity.type
_entity.pdbx_description
1 polymer ?
#
loop_
_entity_poly.entity_id
_entity_poly.type
_entity_poly.pdbx_seq_one_letter_code
_entity_poly.pdbx_strand_id
1 'polypeptide(L)'
;MTIWVVRLGDDLYVRSVNGRDSHWFRGVKDRHEGHIRAGGVDKDVRFVEAGDDVKDEIEAAYRTKYGHYGASYVDPLFTPGAKAATLELVPR
;
A
#
# COMPACT_ATOMS: atom_id res chain seq x y z
N MET A 1 0.08 0.53 -13.64
CA MET A 1 0.55 -0.68 -12.93
C MET A 1 -0.50 -1.09 -11.92
N THR A 2 -0.56 -2.36 -11.55
CA THR A 2 -1.50 -2.86 -10.55
C THR A 2 -0.79 -3.05 -9.22
N ILE A 3 -1.36 -2.50 -8.15
CA ILE A 3 -0.83 -2.58 -6.78
C ILE A 3 -1.92 -3.16 -5.89
N TRP A 4 -1.55 -4.00 -4.93
CA TRP A 4 -2.49 -4.53 -3.94
C TRP A 4 -2.79 -3.47 -2.88
N VAL A 5 -4.07 -3.27 -2.62
CA VAL A 5 -4.59 -2.24 -1.72
C VAL A 5 -5.40 -2.90 -0.60
N VAL A 6 -5.25 -2.43 0.62
CA VAL A 6 -6.08 -2.84 1.76
C VAL A 6 -6.81 -1.65 2.34
N ARG A 7 -7.91 -1.91 3.02
CA ARG A 7 -8.68 -0.91 3.75
C ARG A 7 -8.47 -1.13 5.24
N LEU A 8 -8.27 -0.06 5.98
CA LEU A 8 -8.28 -0.03 7.45
C LEU A 8 -9.15 1.16 7.87
N GLY A 9 -10.25 0.90 8.57
CA GLY A 9 -11.26 1.94 8.81
C GLY A 9 -11.83 2.44 7.48
N ASP A 10 -11.80 3.75 7.24
CA ASP A 10 -12.21 4.37 5.98
C ASP A 10 -11.02 4.65 5.03
N ASP A 11 -9.81 4.39 5.48
CA ASP A 11 -8.59 4.73 4.75
C ASP A 11 -8.07 3.56 3.92
N LEU A 12 -7.35 3.89 2.84
CA LEU A 12 -6.80 2.93 1.90
C LEU A 12 -5.27 2.95 1.94
N TYR A 13 -4.66 1.78 1.97
CA TYR A 13 -3.21 1.63 2.08
C TYR A 13 -2.64 0.76 0.97
N VAL A 14 -1.48 1.15 0.47
CA VAL A 14 -0.66 0.39 -0.48
C VAL A 14 0.74 0.18 0.07
N ARG A 15 1.38 -0.90 -0.36
CA ARG A 15 2.72 -1.26 0.08
C ARG A 15 3.59 -1.69 -1.09
N SER A 16 4.82 -1.18 -1.15
CA SER A 16 5.82 -1.72 -2.08
C SER A 16 6.49 -2.96 -1.49
N VAL A 17 6.25 -4.13 -2.09
CA VAL A 17 6.95 -5.37 -1.74
C VAL A 17 8.47 -5.22 -1.87
N ASN A 18 8.92 -4.45 -2.86
CA ASN A 18 10.34 -4.20 -3.14
C ASN A 18 10.90 -3.00 -2.36
N GLY A 19 10.17 -2.51 -1.36
CA GLY A 19 10.59 -1.41 -0.51
C GLY A 19 10.68 -0.05 -1.21
N ARG A 20 11.34 0.88 -0.50
CA ARG A 20 11.38 2.31 -0.84
C ARG A 20 12.17 2.61 -2.12
N ASP A 21 13.10 1.73 -2.49
CA ASP A 21 13.94 1.89 -3.68
C ASP A 21 13.28 1.37 -4.96
N SER A 22 12.07 0.83 -4.87
CA SER A 22 11.33 0.41 -6.06
C SER A 22 10.99 1.61 -6.96
N HIS A 23 11.05 1.41 -8.28
CA HIS A 23 10.93 2.48 -9.27
C HIS A 23 9.65 3.31 -9.10
N TRP A 24 8.51 2.64 -8.86
CA TRP A 24 7.23 3.32 -8.69
C TRP A 24 7.16 4.08 -7.37
N PHE A 25 7.70 3.51 -6.29
CA PHE A 25 7.66 4.13 -4.96
C PHE A 25 8.52 5.39 -4.94
N ARG A 26 9.69 5.38 -5.59
CA ARG A 26 10.50 6.59 -5.76
C ARG A 26 9.73 7.70 -6.47
N GLY A 27 9.07 7.38 -7.58
CA GLY A 27 8.26 8.36 -8.32
C GLY A 27 7.10 8.93 -7.49
N VAL A 28 6.47 8.10 -6.64
CA VAL A 28 5.42 8.54 -5.72
C VAL A 28 5.99 9.39 -4.59
N LYS A 29 7.12 9.01 -4.00
CA LYS A 29 7.81 9.76 -2.95
C LYS A 29 8.28 11.13 -3.44
N ASP A 30 8.64 11.26 -4.71
CA ASP A 30 9.07 12.57 -5.24
C ASP A 30 7.88 13.50 -5.49
N ARG A 31 6.75 12.96 -5.97
CA ARG A 31 5.59 13.76 -6.41
C ARG A 31 4.50 13.91 -5.34
N HIS A 32 4.39 12.97 -4.42
CA HIS A 32 3.33 12.83 -3.41
C HIS A 32 1.89 12.85 -3.95
N GLU A 33 1.73 12.72 -5.26
CA GLU A 33 0.45 12.81 -5.96
C GLU A 33 0.36 11.75 -7.04
N GLY A 34 -0.86 11.28 -7.30
CA GLY A 34 -1.13 10.39 -8.41
C GLY A 34 -2.60 10.13 -8.60
N HIS A 35 -2.88 9.19 -9.50
CA HIS A 35 -4.22 8.88 -9.95
C HIS A 35 -4.45 7.39 -9.82
N ILE A 36 -5.56 6.99 -9.20
CA ILE A 36 -5.90 5.58 -8.98
C ILE A 36 -7.17 5.21 -9.72
N ARG A 37 -7.23 3.94 -10.12
CA ARG A 37 -8.44 3.29 -10.60
C ARG A 37 -8.66 1.99 -9.86
N ALA A 38 -9.81 1.82 -9.22
CA ALA A 38 -10.14 0.62 -8.46
C ALA A 38 -11.66 0.45 -8.33
N GLY A 39 -12.21 -0.70 -8.75
CA GLY A 39 -13.61 -1.05 -8.48
C GLY A 39 -14.64 0.00 -8.94
N GLY A 40 -14.40 0.65 -10.08
CA GLY A 40 -15.26 1.74 -10.60
C GLY A 40 -14.93 3.14 -10.07
N VAL A 41 -14.02 3.26 -9.11
CA VAL A 41 -13.44 4.54 -8.68
C VAL A 41 -12.31 4.94 -9.64
N ASP A 42 -12.30 6.21 -10.02
CA ASP A 42 -11.29 6.88 -10.84
C ASP A 42 -11.07 8.26 -10.20
N LYS A 43 -9.91 8.44 -9.53
CA LYS A 43 -9.73 9.55 -8.58
C LYS A 43 -8.26 9.93 -8.40
N ASP A 44 -8.01 11.21 -8.28
CA ASP A 44 -6.71 11.74 -7.86
C ASP A 44 -6.53 11.58 -6.35
N VAL A 45 -5.32 11.24 -5.94
CA VAL A 45 -4.96 11.00 -4.53
C VAL A 45 -3.65 11.68 -4.20
N ARG A 46 -3.47 11.99 -2.91
CA ARG A 46 -2.17 12.22 -2.30
C ARG A 46 -1.68 10.93 -1.66
N PHE A 47 -0.37 10.73 -1.74
CA PHE A 47 0.31 9.64 -1.06
C PHE A 47 0.93 10.16 0.22
N VAL A 48 0.52 9.61 1.35
CA VAL A 48 1.00 9.98 2.68
C VAL A 48 1.71 8.77 3.30
N GLU A 49 2.84 8.99 3.98
CA GLU A 49 3.52 7.90 4.70
C GLU A 49 2.64 7.41 5.84
N ALA A 50 2.39 6.10 5.90
CA ALA A 50 1.59 5.53 6.98
C ALA A 50 2.36 5.59 8.30
N GLY A 51 1.64 5.86 9.39
CA GLY A 51 2.18 5.83 10.75
C GLY A 51 2.69 4.43 11.14
N ASP A 52 3.61 4.40 12.11
CA ASP A 52 4.12 3.13 12.65
C ASP A 52 3.07 2.39 13.48
N ASP A 53 2.11 3.12 14.05
CA ASP A 53 1.04 2.65 14.92
C ASP A 53 -0.03 1.82 14.21
N VAL A 54 -0.14 1.91 12.87
CA VAL A 54 -1.13 1.17 12.07
C VAL A 54 -0.55 -0.02 11.30
N LYS A 55 0.76 -0.28 11.44
CA LYS A 55 1.47 -1.24 10.57
C LYS A 55 1.02 -2.69 10.77
N ASP A 56 0.66 -3.06 12.00
CA ASP A 56 0.24 -4.41 12.35
C ASP A 56 -1.21 -4.67 11.90
N GLU A 57 -2.09 -3.69 12.03
CA GLU A 57 -3.45 -3.73 11.49
C GLU A 57 -3.45 -3.82 9.96
N ILE A 58 -2.56 -3.07 9.29
CA ILE A 58 -2.37 -3.16 7.84
C ILE A 58 -1.90 -4.57 7.44
N GLU A 59 -0.96 -5.17 8.20
CA GLU A 59 -0.54 -6.54 7.96
C GLU A 59 -1.71 -7.53 8.10
N ALA A 60 -2.51 -7.42 9.16
CA ALA A 60 -3.69 -8.24 9.35
C ALA A 60 -4.71 -8.06 8.21
N ALA A 61 -4.89 -6.84 7.70
CA ALA A 61 -5.74 -6.55 6.56
C ALA A 61 -5.23 -7.20 5.26
N TYR A 62 -3.91 -7.19 5.02
CA TYR A 62 -3.30 -7.90 3.88
C TYR A 62 -3.49 -9.42 3.99
N ARG A 63 -3.24 -10.00 5.17
CA ARG A 63 -3.44 -11.45 5.40
C ARG A 63 -4.89 -11.84 5.20
N THR A 64 -5.84 -11.05 5.71
CA THR A 64 -7.27 -11.30 5.55
C THR A 64 -7.70 -11.22 4.09
N LYS A 65 -7.27 -10.18 3.36
CA LYS A 65 -7.73 -9.91 2.00
C LYS A 65 -7.06 -10.79 0.94
N TYR A 66 -5.78 -11.11 1.12
CA TYR A 66 -4.95 -11.76 0.10
C TYR A 66 -4.38 -13.12 0.54
N GLY A 67 -4.65 -13.56 1.77
CA GLY A 67 -4.12 -14.81 2.33
C GLY A 67 -4.40 -16.05 1.50
N HIS A 68 -5.50 -16.08 0.75
CA HIS A 68 -5.86 -17.19 -0.14
C HIS A 68 -4.89 -17.39 -1.31
N TYR A 69 -4.05 -16.40 -1.64
CA TYR A 69 -2.97 -16.56 -2.62
C TYR A 69 -1.77 -17.36 -2.08
N GLY A 70 -1.69 -17.59 -0.77
CA GLY A 70 -0.65 -18.37 -0.13
C GLY A 70 0.57 -17.56 0.32
N ALA A 71 1.32 -18.15 1.27
CA ALA A 71 2.42 -17.51 1.98
C ALA A 71 3.52 -16.95 1.06
N SER A 72 3.86 -17.63 -0.03
CA SER A 72 4.91 -17.21 -0.97
C SER A 72 4.64 -15.86 -1.63
N TYR A 73 3.37 -15.47 -1.79
CA TYR A 73 2.99 -14.16 -2.34
C TYR A 73 2.74 -13.12 -1.25
N VAL A 74 2.26 -13.53 -0.08
CA VAL A 74 1.80 -12.61 0.96
C VAL A 74 2.93 -12.25 1.92
N ASP A 75 3.79 -13.19 2.32
CA ASP A 75 4.86 -12.95 3.29
C ASP A 75 5.90 -11.90 2.86
N PRO A 76 6.25 -11.75 1.56
CA PRO A 76 7.12 -10.66 1.12
C PRO A 76 6.61 -9.24 1.47
N LEU A 77 5.30 -9.06 1.66
CA LEU A 77 4.70 -7.78 2.09
C LEU A 77 5.07 -7.40 3.53
N PHE A 78 5.60 -8.33 4.34
CA PHE A 78 5.83 -8.12 5.77
C PHE A 78 7.30 -7.96 6.14
N THR A 79 8.19 -7.95 5.14
CA THR A 79 9.60 -7.60 5.37
C THR A 79 9.73 -6.17 5.91
N PRO A 80 10.76 -5.85 6.72
CA PRO A 80 10.96 -4.49 7.22
C PRO A 80 11.03 -3.43 6.11
N GLY A 81 11.68 -3.76 4.99
CA GLY A 81 11.76 -2.88 3.82
C GLY A 81 10.40 -2.62 3.17
N ALA A 82 9.55 -3.64 3.06
CA ALA A 82 8.18 -3.47 2.58
C ALA A 82 7.32 -2.68 3.57
N LYS A 83 7.41 -2.98 4.87
CA LYS A 83 6.68 -2.23 5.92
C LYS A 83 7.04 -0.75 5.91
N ALA A 84 8.32 -0.40 5.70
CA ALA A 84 8.80 0.98 5.56
C ALA A 84 8.37 1.68 4.26
N ALA A 85 7.76 0.95 3.32
CA ALA A 85 7.25 1.45 2.05
C ALA A 85 5.72 1.35 1.99
N THR A 86 5.04 1.74 3.07
CA THR A 86 3.58 1.75 3.19
C THR A 86 3.07 3.18 3.04
N LEU A 87 2.10 3.38 2.16
CA LEU A 87 1.49 4.68 1.89
C LEU A 87 -0.02 4.59 2.07
N GLU A 88 -0.58 5.64 2.68
CA GLU A 88 -2.01 5.94 2.67
C GLU A 88 -2.38 6.68 1.37
N LEU A 89 -3.57 6.39 0.85
CA LEU A 89 -4.15 7.02 -0.33
C LEU A 89 -5.26 7.98 0.09
N VAL A 90 -4.95 9.28 0.14
CA VAL A 90 -5.89 10.32 0.56
C VAL A 90 -6.54 10.94 -0.68
N PRO A 91 -7.87 10.83 -0.88
CA PRO A 91 -8.55 11.43 -2.02
C PRO A 91 -8.35 12.95 -2.11
N ARG A 92 -8.20 13.46 -3.33
CA ARG A 92 -8.24 14.90 -3.64
C ARG A 92 -9.58 15.36 -4.19
#